data_AF-A0A924U1B7-F1
#
_entry.id   AF-A0A924U1B7-F1
#
_cell.length_a   1.000
_cell.length_b   1.000
_cell.length_c   1.000
_cell.angle_alpha   90.00
_cell.angle_beta   90.00
_cell.angle_gamma   90.00
#
_symmetry.space_group_name_H-M   'P 1'
#
loop_
_entity.id
_entity.type
_entity.pdbx_description
1 polymer ?
#
loop_
_entity_poly.entity_id
_entity_poly.type
_entity_poly.pdbx_seq_one_letter_code
_entity_poly.pdbx_strand_id
1 'polypeptide(L)'
;KREPKTRPGLRELPEHLPRRTVVHTPQGGCDCAACGAVLREIGQDVSEVLDYEPGTFHVVRHVRPKLACAGCKTITQALAPSRPVDRCMAGAGLLTHLVVSKFADHVPLYRLCQIYGRDGVELSRSTITDMVGNCGLLLTPLAEAIGRYVLKAHKVHGDDTPIRALGGKGNKAHTGRLWVYVRDDRPSGDVAPPAVWFQYSANRKGEHPARHLKHFSGVLQADAYAGYNAIYQGGRVVEAGCWSHARRKLWDIHVKQHRLPATLAHQGLVRIGELFKVEAEVNGRSALRRRRMRQTRTAPVLTELRSWMSETLAQVSAKSPMALAIGYSLSNWTALTNFVGDGRIDAHNNTAERALRGVAIGRKNYLHVGSDVGGQTAAVMYTLLGSARLNGINPQRYLRHVLERIADHPSNRIDELLPWVVAAKWADEAKAEELPLAA
;
A
#
# COMPACT_ATOMS: atom_id res chain seq x y z
N LYS A 1 -37.16 -5.51 39.06
CA LYS A 1 -36.42 -4.90 37.92
C LYS A 1 -37.03 -5.47 36.65
N ARG A 2 -37.58 -4.65 35.74
CA ARG A 2 -38.04 -5.15 34.43
C ARG A 2 -36.82 -5.66 33.67
N GLU A 3 -36.85 -6.90 33.21
CA GLU A 3 -35.84 -7.39 32.27
C GLU A 3 -35.79 -6.46 31.06
N PRO A 4 -34.58 -6.05 30.62
CA PRO A 4 -34.45 -5.22 29.43
C PRO A 4 -34.96 -6.02 28.23
N LYS A 5 -35.99 -5.48 27.53
CA LYS A 5 -36.45 -6.05 26.27
C LYS A 5 -35.31 -6.01 25.26
N THR A 6 -34.84 -7.18 24.84
CA THR A 6 -33.90 -7.35 23.73
C THR A 6 -34.49 -6.75 22.46
N ARG A 7 -33.77 -5.80 21.84
CA ARG A 7 -34.16 -5.27 20.53
C ARG A 7 -33.86 -6.34 19.48
N PRO A 8 -34.84 -6.75 18.65
CA PRO A 8 -34.60 -7.73 17.60
C PRO A 8 -33.45 -7.27 16.68
N GLY A 9 -32.40 -8.09 16.55
CA GLY A 9 -31.28 -7.84 15.63
C GLY A 9 -30.02 -7.21 16.23
N LEU A 10 -29.98 -6.84 17.52
CA LEU A 10 -28.70 -6.52 18.18
C LEU A 10 -28.01 -7.82 18.58
N ARG A 11 -26.90 -8.17 17.93
CA ARG A 11 -26.02 -9.24 18.43
C ARG A 11 -25.38 -8.77 19.72
N GLU A 12 -25.63 -9.47 20.81
CA GLU A 12 -24.90 -9.30 22.05
C GLU A 12 -23.46 -9.77 21.86
N LEU A 13 -22.51 -9.01 22.40
CA LEU A 13 -21.09 -9.36 22.33
C LEU A 13 -20.79 -10.45 23.40
N PRO A 14 -19.89 -11.42 23.12
CA PRO A 14 -19.70 -12.57 24.00
C PRO A 14 -19.40 -12.16 25.45
N GLU A 15 -20.12 -12.71 26.43
CA GLU A 15 -20.05 -12.31 27.84
C GLU A 15 -18.69 -12.54 28.50
N HIS A 16 -17.94 -13.54 28.04
CA HIS A 16 -16.64 -13.92 28.59
C HIS A 16 -15.51 -12.92 28.29
N LEU A 17 -15.69 -12.05 27.28
CA LEU A 17 -14.65 -11.07 26.93
C LEU A 17 -14.48 -10.00 28.03
N PRO A 18 -13.26 -9.52 28.30
CA PRO A 18 -13.07 -8.43 29.24
C PRO A 18 -13.75 -7.15 28.75
N ARG A 19 -14.49 -6.45 29.63
CA ARG A 19 -15.08 -5.13 29.34
C ARG A 19 -14.20 -4.02 29.88
N ARG A 20 -13.72 -3.13 29.02
CA ARG A 20 -13.12 -1.86 29.40
C ARG A 20 -14.17 -0.76 29.34
N THR A 21 -14.54 -0.20 30.49
CA THR A 21 -15.54 0.89 30.54
C THR A 21 -14.86 2.24 30.34
N VAL A 22 -15.39 3.04 29.41
CA VAL A 22 -15.00 4.43 29.16
C VAL A 22 -16.21 5.31 29.40
N VAL A 23 -16.16 6.13 30.43
CA VAL A 23 -17.22 7.08 30.77
C VAL A 23 -16.94 8.41 30.08
N HIS A 24 -17.88 8.90 29.28
CA HIS A 24 -17.79 10.19 28.61
C HIS A 24 -18.64 11.20 29.36
N THR A 25 -17.98 12.19 29.96
CA THR A 25 -18.65 13.30 30.65
C THR A 25 -18.78 14.51 29.71
N PRO A 26 -19.84 15.33 29.86
CA PRO A 26 -19.98 16.57 29.10
C PRO A 26 -18.80 17.53 29.32
N GLN A 27 -18.46 18.30 28.28
CA GLN A 27 -17.46 19.37 28.39
C GLN A 27 -17.98 20.45 29.35
N GLY A 28 -17.17 20.84 30.34
CA GLY A 28 -17.53 21.85 31.36
C GLY A 28 -17.56 21.35 32.82
N GLY A 29 -17.31 20.06 33.08
CA GLY A 29 -17.20 19.52 34.44
C GLY A 29 -18.55 19.17 35.08
N CYS A 30 -18.62 19.24 36.42
CA CYS A 30 -19.81 18.87 37.20
C CYS A 30 -20.84 20.00 37.35
N ASP A 31 -20.57 21.17 36.76
CA ASP A 31 -21.39 22.36 36.90
C ASP A 31 -22.19 22.65 35.65
N CYS A 32 -23.41 23.16 35.84
CA CYS A 32 -24.28 23.50 34.74
C CYS A 32 -23.75 24.72 33.98
N ALA A 33 -23.43 24.56 32.70
CA ALA A 33 -22.97 25.66 31.84
C ALA A 33 -23.95 26.86 31.77
N ALA A 34 -25.23 26.67 32.06
CA ALA A 34 -26.24 27.73 32.02
C ALA A 34 -26.40 28.50 33.35
N CYS A 35 -26.15 27.88 34.50
CA CYS A 35 -26.44 28.51 35.80
C CYS A 35 -25.47 28.18 36.94
N GLY A 36 -24.39 27.42 36.69
CA GLY A 36 -23.36 27.08 37.67
C GLY A 36 -23.77 26.07 38.75
N ALA A 37 -25.04 25.64 38.79
CA ALA A 37 -25.49 24.66 39.78
C ALA A 37 -25.01 23.23 39.46
N VAL A 38 -24.85 22.42 40.51
CA VAL A 38 -24.39 21.02 40.44
C VAL A 38 -25.31 20.17 39.56
N LEU A 39 -24.68 19.37 38.71
CA LEU A 39 -25.31 18.38 37.85
C LEU A 39 -25.51 17.05 38.58
N ARG A 40 -26.66 16.40 38.40
CA ARG A 40 -26.96 15.07 38.94
C ARG A 40 -27.23 14.08 37.82
N GLU A 41 -26.68 12.87 37.95
CA GLU A 41 -26.99 11.80 37.00
C GLU A 41 -28.44 11.33 37.15
N ILE A 42 -29.17 11.31 36.04
CA ILE A 42 -30.57 10.85 35.95
C ILE A 42 -30.73 9.58 35.11
N GLY A 43 -29.63 9.09 34.54
CA GLY A 43 -29.59 7.89 33.70
C GLY A 43 -28.33 7.89 32.84
N GLN A 44 -28.17 6.86 32.02
CA GLN A 44 -27.01 6.72 31.13
C GLN A 44 -27.39 6.02 29.84
N ASP A 45 -26.70 6.35 28.75
CA ASP A 45 -26.71 5.54 27.54
C ASP A 45 -25.42 4.71 27.48
N VAL A 46 -25.55 3.42 27.21
CA VAL A 46 -24.44 2.48 27.09
C VAL A 46 -24.38 1.96 25.66
N SER A 47 -23.18 1.94 25.08
CA SER A 47 -22.91 1.27 23.81
C SER A 47 -21.64 0.45 23.91
N GLU A 48 -21.65 -0.76 23.37
CA GLU A 48 -20.49 -1.65 23.37
C GLU A 48 -19.92 -1.81 21.96
N VAL A 49 -18.60 -1.98 21.89
CA VAL A 49 -17.82 -2.17 20.67
C VAL A 49 -16.84 -3.31 20.90
N LEU A 50 -16.77 -4.26 19.98
CA LEU A 50 -15.76 -5.32 19.99
C LEU A 50 -14.45 -4.74 19.46
N ASP A 51 -13.39 -4.87 20.22
CA ASP A 51 -12.08 -4.38 19.83
C ASP A 51 -10.98 -5.43 20.05
N TYR A 52 -9.79 -5.14 19.52
CA TYR A 52 -8.67 -6.05 19.50
C TYR A 52 -7.39 -5.34 19.89
N GLU A 53 -6.71 -5.90 20.89
CA GLU A 53 -5.30 -5.67 21.15
C GLU A 53 -4.51 -6.91 20.74
N PRO A 54 -3.22 -6.79 20.34
CA PRO A 54 -2.44 -7.94 19.89
C PRO A 54 -2.57 -9.15 20.84
N GLY A 55 -3.24 -10.20 20.35
CA GLY A 55 -3.47 -11.44 21.08
C GLY A 55 -4.74 -11.51 21.94
N THR A 56 -5.58 -10.46 22.03
CA THR A 56 -6.76 -10.48 22.91
C THR A 56 -7.92 -9.63 22.38
N PHE A 57 -9.09 -10.25 22.29
CA PHE A 57 -10.37 -9.56 22.11
C PHE A 57 -10.86 -8.97 23.42
N HIS A 58 -11.44 -7.78 23.34
CA HIS A 58 -12.09 -7.14 24.46
C HIS A 58 -13.28 -6.31 23.99
N VAL A 59 -14.13 -5.91 24.92
CA VAL A 59 -15.29 -5.05 24.65
C VAL A 59 -15.03 -3.68 25.25
N VAL A 60 -15.05 -2.64 24.42
CA VAL A 60 -15.04 -1.26 24.89
C VAL A 60 -16.49 -0.84 25.16
N ARG A 61 -16.81 -0.63 26.43
CA ARG A 61 -18.12 -0.17 26.89
C ARG A 61 -18.10 1.34 27.06
N HIS A 62 -18.71 2.06 26.13
CA HIS A 62 -18.87 3.50 26.23
C HIS A 62 -20.14 3.84 27.01
N VAL A 63 -19.96 4.55 28.12
CA VAL A 63 -21.03 5.00 29.00
C VAL A 63 -21.14 6.52 28.89
N ARG A 64 -22.35 7.03 28.65
CA ARG A 64 -22.64 8.46 28.53
C ARG A 64 -23.71 8.86 29.53
N PRO A 65 -23.34 9.33 30.73
CA PRO A 65 -24.28 9.79 31.75
C PRO A 65 -25.12 10.97 31.25
N LYS A 66 -26.43 10.90 31.48
CA LYS A 66 -27.38 12.00 31.32
C LYS A 66 -27.43 12.75 32.62
N LEU A 67 -27.02 14.00 32.58
CA LEU A 67 -26.91 14.85 33.75
C LEU A 67 -28.01 15.92 33.71
N ALA A 68 -28.77 16.08 34.79
CA ALA A 68 -29.77 17.13 34.94
C ALA A 68 -29.32 18.17 35.95
N CYS A 69 -29.50 19.45 35.61
CA CYS A 69 -29.25 20.54 36.53
C CYS A 69 -30.35 20.64 37.59
N ALA A 70 -29.96 20.73 38.87
CA ALA A 70 -30.92 20.93 39.96
C ALA A 70 -31.62 22.29 39.90
N GLY A 71 -30.93 23.34 39.42
CA GLY A 71 -31.44 24.71 39.30
C GLY A 71 -32.33 24.91 38.08
N CYS A 72 -31.74 24.99 36.88
CA CYS A 72 -32.46 25.35 35.65
C CYS A 72 -33.10 24.16 34.90
N LYS A 73 -32.99 22.93 35.42
CA LYS A 73 -33.54 21.69 34.83
C LYS A 73 -33.00 21.31 33.44
N THR A 74 -31.97 22.00 32.94
CA THR A 74 -31.28 21.62 31.70
C THR A 74 -30.67 20.24 31.82
N ILE A 75 -30.84 19.41 30.78
CA ILE A 75 -30.21 18.10 30.66
C ILE A 75 -29.01 18.22 29.71
N THR A 76 -27.87 17.70 30.13
CA THR A 76 -26.64 17.64 29.33
C THR A 76 -26.10 16.21 29.29
N GLN A 77 -25.50 15.83 28.18
CA GLN A 77 -24.92 14.51 27.95
C GLN A 77 -23.76 14.66 26.95
N ALA A 78 -22.70 13.88 27.15
CA ALA A 78 -21.61 13.83 26.19
C ALA A 78 -22.11 13.32 24.83
N LEU A 79 -21.54 13.86 23.74
CA LEU A 79 -21.75 13.32 22.40
C LEU A 79 -21.28 11.86 22.32
N ALA A 80 -21.83 11.12 21.36
CA ALA A 80 -21.33 9.77 21.10
C ALA A 80 -19.87 9.88 20.68
N PRO A 81 -18.95 9.02 21.19
CA PRO A 81 -17.61 8.99 20.66
C PRO A 81 -17.65 8.67 19.17
N SER A 82 -16.84 9.37 18.40
CA SER A 82 -16.66 9.08 16.99
C SER A 82 -16.13 7.66 16.80
N ARG A 83 -16.45 7.07 15.65
CA ARG A 83 -16.01 5.73 15.27
C ARG A 83 -15.43 5.79 13.86
N PRO A 84 -14.44 4.94 13.53
CA PRO A 84 -13.89 4.90 12.18
C PRO A 84 -14.98 4.61 11.13
N VAL A 85 -15.90 3.70 11.46
CA VAL A 85 -17.03 3.32 10.59
C VAL A 85 -18.31 3.42 11.39
N ASP A 86 -19.26 4.23 10.91
CA ASP A 86 -20.54 4.44 11.55
C ASP A 86 -21.33 3.15 11.74
N ARG A 87 -21.92 3.00 12.93
CA ARG A 87 -22.73 1.83 13.34
C ARG A 87 -21.98 0.49 13.22
N CYS A 88 -20.66 0.51 13.05
CA CYS A 88 -19.85 -0.69 13.08
C CYS A 88 -19.74 -1.22 14.51
N MET A 89 -19.81 -2.55 14.65
CA MET A 89 -19.60 -3.22 15.93
C MET A 89 -18.11 -3.34 16.29
N ALA A 90 -17.21 -3.12 15.33
CA ALA A 90 -15.77 -3.22 15.52
C ALA A 90 -15.14 -1.87 15.85
N GLY A 91 -14.22 -1.87 16.82
CA GLY A 91 -13.36 -0.75 17.17
C GLY A 91 -12.20 -0.60 16.19
N ALA A 92 -11.44 0.49 16.34
CA ALA A 92 -10.31 0.77 15.47
C ALA A 92 -9.23 -0.32 15.54
N GLY A 93 -8.99 -0.92 16.72
CA GLY A 93 -8.04 -2.01 16.89
C GLY A 93 -8.43 -3.28 16.12
N LEU A 94 -9.69 -3.69 16.19
CA LEU A 94 -10.20 -4.84 15.43
C LEU A 94 -10.19 -4.58 13.93
N LEU A 95 -10.64 -3.41 13.47
CA LEU A 95 -10.57 -3.04 12.06
C LEU A 95 -9.12 -3.04 11.55
N THR A 96 -8.20 -2.54 12.35
CA THR A 96 -6.75 -2.58 12.07
C THR A 96 -6.27 -4.02 11.93
N HIS A 97 -6.52 -4.86 12.93
CA HIS A 97 -6.10 -6.25 12.94
C HIS A 97 -6.62 -7.00 11.71
N LEU A 98 -7.90 -6.83 11.38
CA LEU A 98 -8.53 -7.44 10.21
C LEU A 98 -7.83 -7.07 8.91
N VAL A 99 -7.56 -5.77 8.68
CA VAL A 99 -6.93 -5.27 7.46
C VAL A 99 -5.46 -5.71 7.38
N VAL A 100 -4.71 -5.62 8.48
CA VAL A 100 -3.31 -6.06 8.54
C VAL A 100 -3.22 -7.56 8.29
N SER A 101 -4.01 -8.38 8.99
CA SER A 101 -3.98 -9.83 8.78
C SER A 101 -4.38 -10.24 7.36
N LYS A 102 -5.34 -9.54 6.73
CA LYS A 102 -5.72 -9.81 5.34
C LYS A 102 -4.64 -9.42 4.33
N PHE A 103 -4.05 -8.24 4.45
CA PHE A 103 -3.24 -7.65 3.37
C PHE A 103 -1.73 -7.63 3.66
N ALA A 104 -1.31 -7.69 4.92
CA ALA A 104 0.09 -7.86 5.32
C ALA A 104 0.45 -9.32 5.56
N ASP A 105 -0.41 -10.05 6.26
CA ASP A 105 -0.15 -11.46 6.62
C ASP A 105 -0.82 -12.44 5.66
N HIS A 106 -1.60 -11.90 4.71
CA HIS A 106 -2.22 -12.66 3.62
C HIS A 106 -3.19 -13.77 4.10
N VAL A 107 -3.86 -13.55 5.23
CA VAL A 107 -4.85 -14.48 5.78
C VAL A 107 -6.21 -14.27 5.10
N PRO A 108 -6.79 -15.31 4.46
CA PRO A 108 -8.14 -15.20 3.89
C PRO A 108 -9.19 -14.90 4.98
N LEU A 109 -10.18 -14.08 4.65
CA LEU A 109 -11.20 -13.65 5.62
C LEU A 109 -11.95 -14.82 6.29
N TYR A 110 -12.28 -15.88 5.55
CA TYR A 110 -12.95 -17.04 6.15
C TYR A 110 -12.06 -17.74 7.20
N ARG A 111 -10.73 -17.67 7.04
CA ARG A 111 -9.78 -18.25 8.00
C ARG A 111 -9.68 -17.38 9.24
N LEU A 112 -9.80 -16.06 9.09
CA LEU A 112 -9.94 -15.15 10.25
C LEU A 112 -11.21 -15.47 11.05
N CYS A 113 -12.36 -15.71 10.40
CA CYS A 113 -13.57 -16.17 11.11
C CYS A 113 -13.28 -17.41 11.97
N GLN A 114 -12.60 -18.42 11.41
CA GLN A 114 -12.25 -19.65 12.13
C GLN A 114 -11.25 -19.44 13.27
N ILE A 115 -10.30 -18.51 13.08
CA ILE A 115 -9.34 -18.14 14.12
C ILE A 115 -10.09 -17.49 15.29
N TYR A 116 -10.95 -16.51 15.00
CA TYR A 116 -11.71 -15.78 16.02
C TYR A 116 -12.70 -16.69 16.77
N GLY A 117 -13.30 -17.66 16.09
CA GLY A 117 -14.19 -18.65 16.72
C GLY A 117 -13.50 -19.50 17.79
N ARG A 118 -12.18 -19.70 17.72
CA ARG A 118 -11.42 -20.41 18.78
C ARG A 118 -11.38 -19.64 20.10
N ASP A 119 -11.54 -18.32 20.04
CA ASP A 119 -11.64 -17.43 21.21
C ASP A 119 -13.10 -17.13 21.57
N GLY A 120 -14.06 -17.86 20.98
CA GLY A 120 -15.50 -17.66 21.18
C GLY A 120 -16.05 -16.40 20.49
N VAL A 121 -15.35 -15.85 19.49
CA VAL A 121 -15.76 -14.65 18.75
C VAL A 121 -16.28 -15.01 17.36
N GLU A 122 -17.60 -15.13 17.24
CA GLU A 122 -18.28 -15.52 16.02
C GLU A 122 -18.62 -14.33 15.11
N LEU A 123 -17.75 -14.05 14.13
CA LEU A 123 -17.99 -13.05 13.09
C LEU A 123 -18.25 -13.72 11.74
N SER A 124 -19.37 -13.37 11.09
CA SER A 124 -19.67 -13.93 9.77
C SER A 124 -18.73 -13.35 8.70
N ARG A 125 -18.51 -14.13 7.64
CA ARG A 125 -17.68 -13.70 6.50
C ARG A 125 -18.22 -12.42 5.85
N SER A 126 -19.54 -12.24 5.78
CA SER A 126 -20.14 -11.03 5.22
C SER A 126 -19.80 -9.81 6.08
N THR A 127 -20.01 -9.89 7.40
CA THR A 127 -19.70 -8.81 8.34
C THR A 127 -18.25 -8.34 8.22
N ILE A 128 -17.27 -9.26 8.23
CA ILE A 128 -15.87 -8.86 8.10
C ILE A 128 -15.51 -8.39 6.69
N THR A 129 -16.22 -8.83 5.66
CA THR A 129 -16.04 -8.31 4.29
C THR A 129 -16.50 -6.85 4.22
N ASP A 130 -17.66 -6.54 4.82
CA ASP A 130 -18.20 -5.19 4.90
C ASP A 130 -17.27 -4.28 5.72
N MET A 131 -16.73 -4.77 6.83
CA MET A 131 -15.72 -4.05 7.64
C MET A 131 -14.50 -3.67 6.80
N VAL A 132 -13.93 -4.61 6.04
CA VAL A 132 -12.79 -4.32 5.13
C VAL A 132 -13.20 -3.32 4.03
N GLY A 133 -14.39 -3.48 3.45
CA GLY A 133 -14.91 -2.58 2.43
C GLY A 133 -15.03 -1.15 2.92
N ASN A 134 -15.65 -0.97 4.09
CA ASN A 134 -15.82 0.33 4.74
C ASN A 134 -14.48 0.97 5.13
N CYS A 135 -13.52 0.18 5.61
CA CYS A 135 -12.15 0.68 5.82
C CYS A 135 -11.54 1.18 4.50
N GLY A 136 -11.75 0.47 3.38
CA GLY A 136 -11.26 0.88 2.07
C GLY A 136 -11.81 2.23 1.64
N LEU A 137 -13.12 2.43 1.78
CA LEU A 137 -13.78 3.70 1.50
C LEU A 137 -13.22 4.83 2.37
N LEU A 138 -13.20 4.64 3.69
CA LEU A 138 -12.71 5.62 4.66
C LEU A 138 -11.26 6.05 4.39
N LEU A 139 -10.41 5.10 4.00
CA LEU A 139 -8.97 5.30 3.82
C LEU A 139 -8.59 5.78 2.41
N THR A 140 -9.54 5.83 1.48
CA THR A 140 -9.29 6.23 0.08
C THR A 140 -8.62 7.61 -0.02
N PRO A 141 -9.07 8.68 0.66
CA PRO A 141 -8.44 10.00 0.57
C PRO A 141 -6.96 10.00 0.98
N LEU A 142 -6.58 9.16 1.94
CA LEU A 142 -5.19 9.02 2.38
C LEU A 142 -4.34 8.25 1.37
N ALA A 143 -4.90 7.20 0.74
CA ALA A 143 -4.22 6.51 -0.35
C ALA A 143 -4.04 7.42 -1.58
N GLU A 144 -5.00 8.29 -1.87
CA GLU A 144 -4.87 9.31 -2.92
C GLU A 144 -3.83 10.37 -2.57
N ALA A 145 -3.71 10.76 -1.30
CA ALA A 145 -2.63 11.63 -0.83
C ALA A 145 -1.24 11.03 -1.07
N ILE A 146 -1.07 9.73 -0.79
CA ILE A 146 0.14 8.99 -1.15
C ILE A 146 0.36 9.00 -2.67
N GLY A 147 -0.71 8.79 -3.46
CA GLY A 147 -0.64 8.88 -4.92
C GLY A 147 -0.12 10.24 -5.40
N ARG A 148 -0.66 11.35 -4.88
CA ARG A 148 -0.17 12.70 -5.18
C ARG A 148 1.31 12.87 -4.82
N TYR A 149 1.73 12.34 -3.68
CA TYR A 149 3.13 12.40 -3.24
C TYR A 149 4.08 11.57 -4.13
N VAL A 150 3.66 10.37 -4.54
CA VAL A 150 4.41 9.50 -5.46
C VAL A 150 4.57 10.18 -6.82
N LEU A 151 3.49 10.73 -7.38
CA LEU A 151 3.50 11.36 -8.70
C LEU A 151 4.15 12.76 -8.73
N LYS A 152 4.54 13.32 -7.59
CA LYS A 152 5.40 14.52 -7.53
C LYS A 152 6.89 14.19 -7.74
N ALA A 153 7.28 12.92 -7.70
CA ALA A 153 8.67 12.52 -7.90
C ALA A 153 9.13 12.79 -9.33
N HIS A 154 10.43 13.02 -9.53
CA HIS A 154 11.00 13.11 -10.88
C HIS A 154 10.96 11.77 -11.62
N LYS A 155 11.10 10.66 -10.90
CA LYS A 155 11.05 9.29 -11.43
C LYS A 155 10.03 8.48 -10.64
N VAL A 156 9.22 7.69 -11.34
CA VAL A 156 8.39 6.65 -10.72
C VAL A 156 8.66 5.31 -11.37
N HIS A 157 8.74 4.27 -10.54
CA HIS A 157 8.75 2.89 -11.01
C HIS A 157 7.32 2.43 -11.29
N GLY A 158 7.05 1.86 -12.45
CA GLY A 158 5.72 1.36 -12.84
C GLY A 158 5.75 -0.12 -13.21
N ASP A 159 4.78 -0.89 -12.73
CA ASP A 159 4.57 -2.29 -13.13
C ASP A 159 3.12 -2.70 -12.79
N ASP A 160 2.72 -3.90 -13.15
CA ASP A 160 1.40 -4.42 -12.83
C ASP A 160 1.36 -5.93 -12.64
N THR A 161 0.39 -6.42 -11.85
CA THR A 161 0.24 -7.85 -11.59
C THR A 161 -1.22 -8.30 -11.71
N PRO A 162 -1.49 -9.52 -12.23
CA PRO A 162 -2.86 -9.98 -12.38
C PRO A 162 -3.51 -10.32 -11.03
N ILE A 163 -4.80 -10.08 -10.93
CA ILE A 163 -5.63 -10.57 -9.83
C ILE A 163 -6.97 -11.06 -10.40
N ARG A 164 -7.43 -12.23 -9.96
CA ARG A 164 -8.77 -12.70 -10.34
C ARG A 164 -9.81 -11.89 -9.57
N ALA A 165 -10.87 -11.48 -10.26
CA ALA A 165 -11.99 -10.77 -9.68
C ALA A 165 -13.30 -11.47 -10.05
N LEU A 166 -14.27 -11.47 -9.14
CA LEU A 166 -15.63 -11.93 -9.41
C LEU A 166 -16.49 -10.77 -9.94
N GLY A 167 -17.69 -11.10 -10.46
CA GLY A 167 -18.65 -10.10 -10.94
C GLY A 167 -18.46 -9.65 -12.38
N GLY A 168 -17.72 -10.42 -13.19
CA GLY A 168 -17.58 -10.17 -14.63
C GLY A 168 -18.84 -10.56 -15.42
N LYS A 169 -18.78 -10.40 -16.75
CA LYS A 169 -19.91 -10.66 -17.67
C LYS A 169 -20.50 -12.06 -17.45
N GLY A 170 -21.81 -12.12 -17.22
CA GLY A 170 -22.52 -13.37 -16.94
C GLY A 170 -22.13 -14.00 -15.59
N ASN A 171 -21.75 -13.17 -14.60
CA ASN A 171 -21.30 -13.57 -13.27
C ASN A 171 -20.03 -14.43 -13.25
N LYS A 172 -19.23 -14.37 -14.33
CA LYS A 172 -17.96 -15.11 -14.44
C LYS A 172 -16.82 -14.33 -13.81
N ALA A 173 -15.79 -15.04 -13.36
CA ALA A 173 -14.55 -14.41 -12.93
C ALA A 173 -13.79 -13.82 -14.12
N HIS A 174 -13.18 -12.65 -13.95
CA HIS A 174 -12.29 -12.01 -14.90
C HIS A 174 -10.91 -11.75 -14.30
N THR A 175 -9.97 -11.30 -15.13
CA THR A 175 -8.61 -10.96 -14.71
C THR A 175 -8.45 -9.45 -14.67
N GLY A 176 -8.55 -8.89 -13.46
CA GLY A 176 -8.16 -7.52 -13.18
C GLY A 176 -6.64 -7.36 -13.03
N ARG A 177 -6.21 -6.12 -12.84
CA ARG A 177 -4.81 -5.75 -12.63
C ARG A 177 -4.70 -4.86 -11.41
N LEU A 178 -3.66 -5.12 -10.61
CA LEU A 178 -3.15 -4.16 -9.64
C LEU A 178 -1.90 -3.54 -10.26
N TRP A 179 -1.99 -2.26 -10.57
CA TRP A 179 -0.89 -1.41 -11.02
C TRP A 179 -0.16 -0.88 -9.79
N VAL A 180 1.15 -0.75 -9.90
CA VAL A 180 1.98 -0.17 -8.85
C VAL A 180 2.78 0.99 -9.42
N TYR A 181 2.86 2.07 -8.64
CA TYR A 181 3.74 3.20 -8.86
C TYR A 181 4.56 3.42 -7.60
N VAL A 182 5.89 3.37 -7.70
CA VAL A 182 6.78 3.50 -6.54
C VAL A 182 7.69 4.70 -6.70
N ARG A 183 7.70 5.55 -5.67
CA ARG A 183 8.74 6.54 -5.43
C ARG A 183 9.74 5.94 -4.47
N ASP A 184 10.94 5.63 -4.95
CA ASP A 184 12.04 5.15 -4.12
C ASP A 184 13.37 5.45 -4.82
N ASP A 185 13.90 6.64 -4.54
CA ASP A 185 15.15 7.15 -5.13
C ASP A 185 16.34 7.01 -4.18
N ARG A 186 16.20 6.23 -3.09
CA ARG A 186 17.29 5.84 -2.20
C ARG A 186 18.49 5.22 -2.93
N PRO A 187 18.32 4.40 -4.00
CA PRO A 187 19.44 3.96 -4.81
C PRO A 187 20.29 5.09 -5.37
N SER A 188 19.74 6.28 -5.56
CA SER A 188 20.43 7.48 -6.06
C SER A 188 20.81 8.48 -4.96
N GLY A 189 20.74 8.04 -3.69
CA GLY A 189 21.07 8.85 -2.52
C GLY A 189 19.99 9.84 -2.10
N ASP A 190 18.76 9.71 -2.61
CA ASP A 190 17.65 10.54 -2.15
C ASP A 190 17.22 10.14 -0.73
N VAL A 191 16.88 11.13 0.09
CA VAL A 191 16.43 11.00 1.47
C VAL A 191 14.92 11.19 1.61
N ALA A 192 14.23 11.55 0.52
CA ALA A 192 12.79 11.67 0.54
C ALA A 192 12.13 10.33 0.92
N PRO A 193 11.08 10.35 1.77
CA PRO A 193 10.38 9.15 2.18
C PRO A 193 9.94 8.28 0.99
N PRO A 194 10.31 6.99 0.94
CA PRO A 194 9.82 6.09 -0.09
C PRO A 194 8.32 5.83 0.08
N ALA A 195 7.60 5.67 -1.02
CA ALA A 195 6.16 5.43 -1.01
C ALA A 195 5.73 4.57 -2.20
N VAL A 196 4.66 3.82 -2.00
CA VAL A 196 4.04 3.00 -3.04
C VAL A 196 2.57 3.30 -3.16
N TRP A 197 2.12 3.53 -4.38
CA TRP A 197 0.73 3.75 -4.73
C TRP A 197 0.24 2.65 -5.66
N PHE A 198 -0.85 1.99 -5.25
CA PHE A 198 -1.51 0.98 -6.05
C PHE A 198 -2.80 1.53 -6.67
N GLN A 199 -3.12 1.04 -7.85
CA GLN A 199 -4.40 1.26 -8.52
C GLN A 199 -4.96 -0.06 -9.04
N TYR A 200 -6.29 -0.18 -9.06
CA TYR A 200 -6.97 -1.35 -9.60
C TYR A 200 -7.66 -1.02 -10.93
N SER A 201 -7.65 -1.98 -11.85
CA SER A 201 -8.51 -1.97 -13.04
C SER A 201 -9.05 -3.36 -13.37
N ALA A 202 -10.21 -3.41 -14.02
CA ALA A 202 -10.85 -4.67 -14.42
C ALA A 202 -10.15 -5.38 -15.59
N ASN A 203 -9.17 -4.75 -16.25
CA ASN A 203 -8.40 -5.33 -17.35
C ASN A 203 -7.02 -4.67 -17.47
N ARG A 204 -6.18 -5.16 -18.38
CA ARG A 204 -4.81 -4.65 -18.62
C ARG A 204 -4.72 -3.60 -19.73
N LYS A 205 -5.78 -2.87 -20.08
CA LYS A 205 -5.68 -1.88 -21.18
C LYS A 205 -4.77 -0.70 -20.81
N GLY A 206 -4.09 -0.12 -21.82
CA GLY A 206 -3.23 1.06 -21.66
C GLY A 206 -3.96 2.32 -21.22
N GLU A 207 -5.30 2.38 -21.36
CA GLU A 207 -6.12 3.49 -20.85
C GLU A 207 -5.99 3.69 -19.33
N HIS A 208 -5.75 2.60 -18.58
CA HIS A 208 -5.62 2.66 -17.12
C HIS A 208 -4.36 3.38 -16.68
N PRO A 209 -3.14 2.95 -17.06
CA PRO A 209 -1.94 3.69 -16.71
C PRO A 209 -1.91 5.09 -17.32
N ALA A 210 -2.50 5.31 -18.51
CA ALA A 210 -2.64 6.66 -19.07
C ALA A 210 -3.49 7.58 -18.18
N ARG A 211 -4.59 7.05 -17.62
CA ARG A 211 -5.43 7.78 -16.66
C ARG A 211 -4.70 8.03 -15.34
N HIS A 212 -4.02 7.02 -14.79
CA HIS A 212 -3.30 7.15 -13.52
C HIS A 212 -2.16 8.18 -13.61
N LEU A 213 -1.46 8.23 -14.75
CA LEU A 213 -0.31 9.10 -15.01
C LEU A 213 -0.69 10.37 -15.81
N LYS A 214 -1.98 10.73 -15.87
CA LYS A 214 -2.48 11.85 -16.68
C LYS A 214 -1.75 13.16 -16.40
N HIS A 215 -1.41 13.43 -15.14
CA HIS A 215 -0.76 14.66 -14.69
C HIS A 215 0.72 14.49 -14.31
N PHE A 216 1.28 13.30 -14.48
CA PHE A 216 2.68 13.01 -14.13
C PHE A 216 3.66 13.56 -15.17
N SER A 217 4.76 14.18 -14.77
CA SER A 217 5.84 14.52 -15.72
C SER A 217 7.18 14.12 -15.12
N GLY A 218 8.05 13.56 -15.95
CA GLY A 218 9.32 13.00 -15.48
C GLY A 218 9.61 11.65 -16.15
N VAL A 219 10.24 10.75 -15.42
CA VAL A 219 10.66 9.43 -15.92
C VAL A 219 9.72 8.35 -15.40
N LEU A 220 9.16 7.55 -16.32
CA LEU A 220 8.50 6.29 -15.96
C LEU A 220 9.49 5.15 -16.21
N GLN A 221 9.93 4.53 -15.12
CA GLN A 221 10.77 3.35 -15.18
C GLN A 221 9.90 2.08 -15.14
N ALA A 222 9.83 1.36 -16.25
CA ALA A 222 8.93 0.23 -16.41
C ALA A 222 9.55 -0.89 -17.26
N ASP A 223 8.82 -1.99 -17.42
CA ASP A 223 9.07 -2.92 -18.53
C ASP A 223 8.59 -2.29 -19.85
N ALA A 224 8.99 -2.88 -20.98
CA ALA A 224 8.54 -2.45 -22.31
C ALA A 224 7.11 -2.95 -22.63
N TYR A 225 6.19 -2.78 -21.69
CA TYR A 225 4.79 -3.10 -21.91
C TYR A 225 4.14 -2.06 -22.83
N ALA A 226 3.65 -2.51 -23.98
CA ALA A 226 3.10 -1.64 -25.02
C ALA A 226 1.91 -0.75 -24.57
N GLY A 227 1.23 -1.09 -23.48
CA GLY A 227 0.17 -0.24 -22.92
C GLY A 227 0.66 1.09 -22.34
N TYR A 228 1.97 1.27 -22.15
CA TYR A 228 2.56 2.55 -21.78
C TYR A 228 2.87 3.47 -22.97
N ASN A 229 2.89 2.96 -24.21
CA ASN A 229 3.39 3.70 -25.38
C ASN A 229 2.72 5.07 -25.58
N ALA A 230 1.40 5.15 -25.38
CA ALA A 230 0.64 6.40 -25.52
C ALA A 230 1.07 7.49 -24.51
N ILE A 231 1.64 7.10 -23.37
CA ILE A 231 2.11 8.01 -22.33
C ILE A 231 3.39 8.74 -22.77
N TYR A 232 4.21 8.09 -23.61
CA TYR A 232 5.50 8.62 -24.06
C TYR A 232 5.40 9.55 -25.27
N GLN A 233 4.33 9.44 -26.09
CA GLN A 233 4.20 10.17 -27.36
C GLN A 233 4.31 11.70 -27.23
N GLY A 234 3.88 12.27 -26.10
CA GLY A 234 3.90 13.72 -25.86
C GLY A 234 5.18 14.26 -25.24
N GLY A 235 6.22 13.45 -25.03
CA GLY A 235 7.50 13.86 -24.44
C GLY A 235 7.47 14.28 -22.96
N ARG A 236 6.27 14.51 -22.39
CA ARG A 236 6.05 14.82 -20.96
C ARG A 236 6.61 13.73 -20.02
N VAL A 237 6.58 12.49 -20.48
CA VAL A 237 7.10 11.33 -19.75
C VAL A 237 8.19 10.67 -20.59
N VAL A 238 9.37 10.54 -20.01
CA VAL A 238 10.51 9.84 -20.60
C VAL A 238 10.47 8.38 -20.17
N GLU A 239 10.59 7.48 -21.14
CA GLU A 239 10.66 6.04 -20.89
C GLU A 239 12.03 5.65 -20.32
N ALA A 240 12.05 4.86 -19.25
CA ALA A 240 13.23 4.17 -18.77
C ALA A 240 12.98 2.66 -18.70
N GLY A 241 13.77 1.92 -19.47
CA GLY A 241 13.65 0.47 -19.59
C GLY A 241 14.25 -0.29 -18.40
N CYS A 242 14.04 -1.60 -18.40
CA CYS A 242 14.51 -2.49 -17.35
C CYS A 242 15.44 -3.59 -17.89
N TRP A 243 16.73 -3.52 -17.55
CA TRP A 243 17.69 -4.57 -17.91
C TRP A 243 17.40 -5.91 -17.24
N SER A 244 16.72 -5.97 -16.08
CA SER A 244 16.29 -7.23 -15.49
C SER A 244 15.33 -8.00 -16.41
N HIS A 245 14.43 -7.29 -17.11
CA HIS A 245 13.51 -7.90 -18.07
C HIS A 245 14.22 -8.35 -19.35
N ALA A 246 15.16 -7.55 -19.87
CA ALA A 246 16.01 -7.95 -20.99
C ALA A 246 16.84 -9.20 -20.65
N ARG A 247 17.48 -9.20 -19.47
CA ARG A 247 18.27 -10.31 -18.94
C ARG A 247 17.44 -11.59 -18.76
N ARG A 248 16.20 -11.48 -18.27
CA ARG A 248 15.29 -12.62 -18.04
C ARG A 248 15.06 -13.42 -19.33
N LYS A 249 14.93 -12.75 -20.48
CA LYS A 249 14.75 -13.43 -21.78
C LYS A 249 15.94 -14.31 -22.16
N LEU A 250 17.17 -13.82 -21.94
CA LEU A 250 18.38 -14.63 -22.17
C LEU A 250 18.51 -15.74 -21.11
N TRP A 251 18.14 -15.46 -19.87
CA TRP A 251 18.14 -16.45 -18.79
C TRP A 251 17.22 -17.64 -19.11
N ASP A 252 15.99 -17.39 -19.58
CA ASP A 252 15.05 -18.45 -19.91
C ASP A 252 15.58 -19.38 -21.02
N ILE A 253 16.31 -18.83 -21.99
CA ILE A 253 17.00 -19.61 -23.03
C ILE A 253 18.12 -20.43 -22.41
N HIS A 254 18.97 -19.80 -21.58
CA HIS A 254 20.09 -20.47 -20.93
C HIS A 254 19.63 -21.62 -20.02
N VAL A 255 18.51 -21.47 -19.30
CA VAL A 255 17.91 -22.56 -18.51
C VAL A 255 17.48 -23.72 -19.42
N LYS A 256 16.82 -23.44 -20.55
CA LYS A 256 16.44 -24.47 -21.54
C LYS A 256 17.65 -25.15 -22.18
N GLN A 257 18.78 -24.46 -22.25
CA GLN A 257 20.07 -25.00 -22.70
C GLN A 257 20.87 -25.64 -21.56
N HIS A 258 20.20 -26.10 -20.50
CA HIS A 258 20.83 -26.76 -19.34
C HIS A 258 21.96 -25.96 -18.69
N ARG A 259 21.90 -24.62 -18.79
CA ARG A 259 22.90 -23.69 -18.27
C ARG A 259 24.31 -23.95 -18.79
N LEU A 260 24.42 -24.46 -20.02
CA LEU A 260 25.71 -24.72 -20.64
C LEU A 260 26.53 -23.42 -20.79
N PRO A 261 27.84 -23.45 -20.46
CA PRO A 261 28.72 -22.30 -20.65
C PRO A 261 28.92 -22.04 -22.15
N ALA A 262 29.44 -20.85 -22.46
CA ALA A 262 29.82 -20.39 -23.81
C ALA A 262 28.68 -20.34 -24.86
N THR A 263 27.44 -20.75 -24.56
CA THR A 263 26.30 -20.52 -25.47
C THR A 263 26.05 -19.02 -25.66
N LEU A 264 25.41 -18.64 -26.77
CA LEU A 264 25.04 -17.24 -27.03
C LEU A 264 24.23 -16.62 -25.89
N ALA A 265 23.33 -17.39 -25.26
CA ALA A 265 22.56 -16.94 -24.11
C ALA A 265 23.46 -16.66 -22.90
N HIS A 266 24.40 -17.57 -22.61
CA HIS A 266 25.39 -17.38 -21.56
C HIS A 266 26.27 -16.15 -21.82
N GLN A 267 26.77 -15.98 -23.05
CA GLN A 267 27.60 -14.83 -23.43
C GLN A 267 26.86 -13.50 -23.23
N GLY A 268 25.58 -13.41 -23.61
CA GLY A 268 24.77 -12.23 -23.36
C GLY A 268 24.53 -11.96 -21.87
N LEU A 269 24.34 -13.02 -21.07
CA LEU A 269 24.19 -12.89 -19.61
C LEU A 269 25.47 -12.38 -18.94
N VAL A 270 26.64 -12.83 -19.38
CA VAL A 270 27.95 -12.36 -18.87
C VAL A 270 28.11 -10.86 -19.13
N ARG A 271 27.84 -10.39 -20.36
CA ARG A 271 27.95 -8.97 -20.71
C ARG A 271 26.96 -8.08 -19.95
N ILE A 272 25.71 -8.52 -19.78
CA ILE A 272 24.75 -7.82 -18.92
C ILE A 272 25.19 -7.88 -17.45
N GLY A 273 25.90 -8.92 -17.03
CA GLY A 273 26.52 -9.02 -15.72
C GLY A 273 27.51 -7.89 -15.44
N GLU A 274 28.35 -7.52 -16.42
CA GLU A 274 29.30 -6.40 -16.28
C GLU A 274 28.60 -5.07 -16.01
N LEU A 275 27.45 -4.81 -16.67
CA LEU A 275 26.60 -3.67 -16.37
C LEU A 275 26.19 -3.67 -14.89
N PHE A 276 25.67 -4.80 -14.39
CA PHE A 276 25.18 -4.88 -13.00
C PHE A 276 26.29 -4.80 -11.94
N LYS A 277 27.53 -5.18 -12.28
CA LYS A 277 28.68 -4.94 -11.39
C LYS A 277 28.90 -3.44 -11.15
N VAL A 278 28.86 -2.63 -12.21
CA VAL A 278 28.94 -1.16 -12.06
C VAL A 278 27.76 -0.63 -11.25
N GLU A 279 26.55 -1.11 -11.52
CA GLU A 279 25.34 -0.67 -10.80
C GLU A 279 25.40 -0.98 -9.30
N ALA A 280 25.98 -2.13 -8.91
CA ALA A 280 26.18 -2.48 -7.51
C ALA A 280 27.12 -1.51 -6.79
N GLU A 281 28.17 -1.03 -7.47
CA GLU A 281 29.14 -0.09 -6.88
C GLU A 281 28.59 1.34 -6.74
N VAL A 282 27.69 1.76 -7.64
CA VAL A 282 27.12 3.12 -7.64
C VAL A 282 25.83 3.24 -6.83
N ASN A 283 25.27 2.13 -6.36
CA ASN A 283 24.06 2.12 -5.54
C ASN A 283 24.25 2.90 -4.23
N GLY A 284 23.27 3.73 -3.88
CA GLY A 284 23.31 4.64 -2.72
C GLY A 284 24.21 5.86 -2.91
N ARG A 285 24.87 6.02 -4.07
CA ARG A 285 25.63 7.24 -4.41
C ARG A 285 24.72 8.27 -5.04
N SER A 286 25.12 9.55 -4.95
CA SER A 286 24.39 10.66 -5.56
C SER A 286 24.20 10.45 -7.07
N ALA A 287 23.10 10.99 -7.62
CA ALA A 287 22.82 10.96 -9.05
C ALA A 287 24.00 11.48 -9.90
N LEU A 288 24.69 12.54 -9.47
CA LEU A 288 25.86 13.06 -10.19
C LEU A 288 27.00 12.03 -10.27
N ARG A 289 27.31 11.35 -9.15
CA ARG A 289 28.37 10.34 -9.10
C ARG A 289 28.01 9.11 -9.91
N ARG A 290 26.75 8.65 -9.82
CA ARG A 290 26.19 7.57 -10.66
C ARG A 290 26.39 7.87 -12.13
N ARG A 291 25.95 9.06 -12.59
CA ARG A 291 26.11 9.51 -13.99
C ARG A 291 27.57 9.50 -14.43
N ARG A 292 28.48 10.13 -13.66
CA ARG A 292 29.91 10.19 -14.01
C ARG A 292 30.53 8.80 -14.17
N MET A 293 30.28 7.90 -13.22
CA MET A 293 30.81 6.53 -13.27
C MET A 293 30.24 5.76 -14.47
N ARG A 294 28.94 5.90 -14.73
CA ARG A 294 28.28 5.26 -15.89
C ARG A 294 28.83 5.73 -17.23
N GLN A 295 29.11 7.02 -17.39
CA GLN A 295 29.75 7.54 -18.61
C GLN A 295 31.11 6.88 -18.86
N THR A 296 31.92 6.72 -17.83
CA THR A 296 33.26 6.13 -17.96
C THR A 296 33.29 4.61 -18.08
N ARG A 297 32.34 3.91 -17.44
CA ARG A 297 32.42 2.44 -17.25
C ARG A 297 31.26 1.67 -17.86
N THR A 298 30.05 2.22 -17.79
CA THR A 298 28.85 1.57 -18.32
C THR A 298 28.64 1.83 -19.81
N ALA A 299 28.92 3.05 -20.28
CA ALA A 299 28.74 3.40 -21.68
C ALA A 299 29.58 2.53 -22.63
N PRO A 300 30.88 2.24 -22.36
CA PRO A 300 31.67 1.33 -23.19
C PRO A 300 31.11 -0.10 -23.22
N VAL A 301 30.67 -0.63 -22.07
CA VAL A 301 30.06 -1.97 -21.95
C VAL A 301 28.79 -2.06 -22.79
N LEU A 302 27.96 -1.01 -22.78
CA LEU A 302 26.75 -0.96 -23.59
C LEU A 302 27.05 -0.88 -25.10
N THR A 303 28.08 -0.13 -25.50
CA THR A 303 28.52 -0.08 -26.90
C THR A 303 28.94 -1.47 -27.40
N GLU A 304 29.77 -2.18 -26.63
CA GLU A 304 30.18 -3.55 -26.97
C GLU A 304 28.98 -4.49 -27.00
N LEU A 305 28.09 -4.42 -26.00
CA LEU A 305 26.89 -5.24 -25.93
C LEU A 305 25.97 -5.00 -27.15
N ARG A 306 25.82 -3.76 -27.60
CA ARG A 306 25.03 -3.43 -28.79
C ARG A 306 25.62 -4.05 -30.05
N SER A 307 26.93 -3.90 -30.25
CA SER A 307 27.63 -4.48 -31.42
C SER A 307 27.44 -5.98 -31.46
N TRP A 308 27.74 -6.65 -30.34
CA TRP A 308 27.58 -8.10 -30.20
C TRP A 308 26.14 -8.55 -30.45
N MET A 309 25.14 -7.82 -29.92
CA MET A 309 23.73 -8.12 -30.15
C MET A 309 23.36 -7.97 -31.64
N SER A 310 23.79 -6.90 -32.31
CA SER A 310 23.52 -6.67 -33.72
C SER A 310 24.17 -7.72 -34.63
N GLU A 311 25.43 -8.08 -34.39
CA GLU A 311 26.15 -9.13 -35.11
C GLU A 311 25.50 -10.50 -34.90
N THR A 312 25.18 -10.83 -33.63
CA THR A 312 24.52 -12.10 -33.30
C THR A 312 23.15 -12.20 -33.97
N LEU A 313 22.38 -11.11 -33.98
CA LEU A 313 21.05 -11.09 -34.59
C LEU A 313 21.10 -11.39 -36.10
N ALA A 314 22.15 -10.96 -36.79
CA ALA A 314 22.36 -11.24 -38.22
C ALA A 314 22.68 -12.71 -38.51
N GLN A 315 23.17 -13.46 -37.52
CA GLN A 315 23.59 -14.86 -37.66
C GLN A 315 22.54 -15.87 -37.21
N VAL A 316 21.52 -15.44 -36.46
CA VAL A 316 20.47 -16.34 -35.95
C VAL A 316 19.20 -16.24 -36.80
N SER A 317 18.44 -17.33 -36.88
CA SER A 317 17.13 -17.32 -37.53
C SER A 317 16.19 -16.31 -36.83
N ALA A 318 15.50 -15.48 -37.62
CA ALA A 318 14.66 -14.37 -37.14
C ALA A 318 13.56 -14.80 -36.15
N LYS A 319 13.08 -16.04 -36.22
CA LYS A 319 12.04 -16.58 -35.33
C LYS A 319 12.61 -17.35 -34.13
N SER A 320 13.93 -17.46 -34.01
CA SER A 320 14.56 -18.17 -32.90
C SER A 320 14.30 -17.45 -31.56
N PRO A 321 14.27 -18.18 -30.43
CA PRO A 321 14.18 -17.55 -29.11
C PRO A 321 15.28 -16.50 -28.87
N MET A 322 16.49 -16.74 -29.41
CA MET A 322 17.60 -15.80 -29.33
C MET A 322 17.32 -14.50 -30.09
N ALA A 323 16.83 -14.59 -31.33
CA ALA A 323 16.46 -13.41 -32.12
C ALA A 323 15.39 -12.57 -31.42
N LEU A 324 14.39 -13.20 -30.79
CA LEU A 324 13.35 -12.50 -30.03
C LEU A 324 13.90 -11.83 -28.76
N ALA A 325 14.86 -12.46 -28.06
CA ALA A 325 15.48 -11.90 -26.87
C ALA A 325 16.38 -10.70 -27.20
N ILE A 326 17.19 -10.80 -28.26
CA ILE A 326 18.03 -9.70 -28.74
C ILE A 326 17.18 -8.59 -29.34
N GLY A 327 16.19 -8.93 -30.17
CA GLY A 327 15.27 -7.97 -30.77
C GLY A 327 14.53 -7.15 -29.73
N TYR A 328 14.12 -7.75 -28.61
CA TYR A 328 13.57 -6.99 -27.49
C TYR A 328 14.53 -5.91 -26.97
N SER A 329 15.82 -6.26 -26.80
CA SER A 329 16.80 -5.32 -26.25
C SER A 329 17.13 -4.21 -27.24
N LEU A 330 17.30 -4.55 -28.52
CA LEU A 330 17.63 -3.58 -29.57
C LEU A 330 16.45 -2.64 -29.87
N SER A 331 15.22 -3.14 -29.92
CA SER A 331 14.02 -2.30 -30.15
C SER A 331 13.74 -1.33 -29.01
N ASN A 332 14.22 -1.62 -27.79
CA ASN A 332 14.05 -0.77 -26.62
C ASN A 332 15.36 -0.10 -26.17
N TRP A 333 16.36 -0.02 -27.06
CA TRP A 333 17.73 0.36 -26.69
C TRP A 333 17.81 1.75 -26.04
N THR A 334 17.09 2.74 -26.58
CA THR A 334 17.04 4.10 -26.02
C THR A 334 16.52 4.09 -24.58
N ALA A 335 15.36 3.47 -24.34
CA ALA A 335 14.80 3.31 -23.02
C ALA A 335 15.76 2.57 -22.06
N LEU A 336 16.39 1.50 -22.54
CA LEU A 336 17.36 0.71 -21.77
C LEU A 336 18.66 1.46 -21.47
N THR A 337 18.96 2.57 -22.15
CA THR A 337 20.24 3.29 -21.97
C THR A 337 20.09 4.71 -21.40
N ASN A 338 18.87 5.23 -21.27
CA ASN A 338 18.61 6.55 -20.66
C ASN A 338 19.24 6.72 -19.26
N PHE A 339 19.37 5.64 -18.48
CA PHE A 339 19.99 5.66 -17.15
C PHE A 339 21.49 6.01 -17.13
N VAL A 340 22.17 5.89 -18.27
CA VAL A 340 23.58 6.30 -18.41
C VAL A 340 23.71 7.82 -18.39
N GLY A 341 22.74 8.51 -19.00
CA GLY A 341 22.69 9.96 -19.08
C GLY A 341 22.14 10.63 -17.81
N ASP A 342 21.27 9.95 -17.08
CA ASP A 342 20.64 10.45 -15.86
C ASP A 342 20.85 9.50 -14.67
N GLY A 343 21.61 9.98 -13.68
CA GLY A 343 21.93 9.20 -12.48
C GLY A 343 20.76 8.92 -11.56
N ARG A 344 19.60 9.56 -11.72
CA ARG A 344 18.38 9.27 -10.94
C ARG A 344 17.69 7.99 -11.40
N ILE A 345 17.87 7.62 -12.66
CA ILE A 345 17.27 6.42 -13.27
C ILE A 345 18.12 5.21 -12.90
N ASP A 346 17.48 4.09 -12.54
CA ASP A 346 18.16 2.84 -12.26
C ASP A 346 18.32 2.02 -13.55
N ALA A 347 19.25 1.06 -13.60
CA ALA A 347 19.30 0.13 -14.74
C ALA A 347 18.13 -0.89 -14.74
N HIS A 348 17.39 -1.00 -13.63
CA HIS A 348 16.33 -2.00 -13.45
C HIS A 348 15.09 -1.46 -12.72
N ASN A 349 13.96 -2.16 -12.91
CA ASN A 349 12.69 -1.85 -12.26
C ASN A 349 12.38 -2.74 -11.04
N ASN A 350 13.41 -3.30 -10.39
CA ASN A 350 13.23 -4.24 -9.27
C ASN A 350 12.46 -3.62 -8.09
N THR A 351 12.44 -2.29 -7.96
CA THR A 351 11.65 -1.57 -6.96
C THR A 351 10.15 -1.86 -7.11
N ALA A 352 9.59 -1.77 -8.31
CA ALA A 352 8.18 -2.10 -8.56
C ALA A 352 7.92 -3.61 -8.37
N GLU A 353 8.82 -4.48 -8.85
CA GLU A 353 8.69 -5.93 -8.68
C GLU A 353 8.63 -6.33 -7.19
N ARG A 354 9.48 -5.73 -6.35
CA ARG A 354 9.47 -5.96 -4.89
C ARG A 354 8.16 -5.51 -4.26
N ALA A 355 7.62 -4.37 -4.67
CA ALA A 355 6.34 -3.88 -4.17
C ALA A 355 5.17 -4.83 -4.52
N LEU A 356 5.20 -5.45 -5.70
CA LEU A 356 4.18 -6.43 -6.13
C LEU A 356 4.28 -7.79 -5.43
N ARG A 357 5.39 -8.10 -4.76
CA ARG A 357 5.60 -9.41 -4.10
C ARG A 357 4.54 -9.71 -3.05
N GLY A 358 4.12 -8.72 -2.26
CA GLY A 358 3.05 -8.88 -1.28
C GLY A 358 1.74 -9.29 -1.94
N VAL A 359 1.36 -8.63 -3.03
CA VAL A 359 0.16 -8.98 -3.82
C VAL A 359 0.26 -10.41 -4.38
N ALA A 360 1.44 -10.80 -4.87
CA ALA A 360 1.68 -12.13 -5.42
C ALA A 360 1.54 -13.25 -4.38
N ILE A 361 1.93 -13.01 -3.12
CA ILE A 361 1.70 -13.94 -2.01
C ILE A 361 0.22 -13.95 -1.65
N GLY A 362 -0.39 -12.78 -1.45
CA GLY A 362 -1.81 -12.65 -1.13
C GLY A 362 -2.73 -13.41 -2.07
N ARG A 363 -2.57 -13.21 -3.38
CA ARG A 363 -3.43 -13.88 -4.37
C ARG A 363 -3.27 -15.40 -4.40
N LYS A 364 -2.16 -15.97 -3.92
CA LYS A 364 -2.02 -17.43 -3.76
C LYS A 364 -2.87 -17.95 -2.59
N ASN A 365 -3.09 -17.12 -1.57
CA ASN A 365 -3.83 -17.52 -0.37
C ASN A 365 -5.34 -17.34 -0.49
N TYR A 366 -5.82 -16.22 -1.07
CA TYR A 366 -7.26 -15.93 -1.17
C TYR A 366 -7.83 -16.06 -2.60
N LEU A 367 -7.01 -16.37 -3.60
CA LEU A 367 -7.34 -16.71 -5.00
C LEU A 367 -8.03 -15.62 -5.84
N HIS A 368 -8.96 -14.83 -5.29
CA HIS A 368 -9.68 -13.77 -5.99
C HIS A 368 -10.10 -12.62 -5.06
N VAL A 369 -10.41 -11.47 -5.65
CA VAL A 369 -11.22 -10.42 -5.01
C VAL A 369 -12.70 -10.63 -5.31
N GLY A 370 -13.57 -10.27 -4.37
CA GLY A 370 -15.01 -10.54 -4.46
C GLY A 370 -15.77 -9.68 -5.47
N SER A 371 -15.16 -8.60 -5.96
CA SER A 371 -15.71 -7.67 -6.96
C SER A 371 -14.61 -6.70 -7.41
N ASP A 372 -14.89 -5.87 -8.42
CA ASP A 372 -14.01 -4.76 -8.79
C ASP A 372 -13.83 -3.74 -7.64
N VAL A 373 -14.89 -3.48 -6.87
CA VAL A 373 -14.80 -2.68 -5.63
C VAL A 373 -13.85 -3.32 -4.62
N GLY A 374 -13.92 -4.65 -4.46
CA GLY A 374 -12.95 -5.38 -3.64
C GLY A 374 -11.50 -5.24 -4.14
N GLY A 375 -11.31 -5.13 -5.46
CA GLY A 375 -10.01 -4.81 -6.09
C GLY A 375 -9.52 -3.40 -5.74
N GLN A 376 -10.42 -2.41 -5.77
CA GLN A 376 -10.12 -1.03 -5.36
C GLN A 376 -9.76 -0.94 -3.87
N THR A 377 -10.53 -1.60 -2.99
CA THR A 377 -10.20 -1.71 -1.57
C THR A 377 -8.82 -2.34 -1.37
N ALA A 378 -8.48 -3.39 -2.12
CA ALA A 378 -7.15 -4.00 -2.05
C ALA A 378 -6.05 -3.00 -2.43
N ALA A 379 -6.24 -2.19 -3.48
CA ALA A 379 -5.29 -1.16 -3.89
C ALA A 379 -5.07 -0.10 -2.79
N VAL A 380 -6.13 0.36 -2.12
CA VAL A 380 -6.03 1.27 -0.97
C VAL A 380 -5.19 0.66 0.15
N MET A 381 -5.49 -0.59 0.55
CA MET A 381 -4.77 -1.24 1.64
C MET A 381 -3.31 -1.52 1.31
N TYR A 382 -3.02 -1.99 0.09
CA TYR A 382 -1.63 -2.21 -0.34
C TYR A 382 -0.84 -0.91 -0.43
N THR A 383 -1.48 0.22 -0.78
CA THR A 383 -0.87 1.56 -0.77
C THR A 383 -0.41 1.95 0.63
N LEU A 384 -1.31 1.87 1.61
CA LEU A 384 -1.05 2.29 2.99
C LEU A 384 -0.05 1.38 3.69
N LEU A 385 -0.30 0.06 3.66
CA LEU A 385 0.55 -0.92 4.33
C LEU A 385 1.91 -1.07 3.66
N GLY A 386 1.96 -0.91 2.33
CA GLY A 386 3.20 -0.92 1.56
C GLY A 386 4.04 0.32 1.89
N SER A 387 3.43 1.50 1.92
CA SER A 387 4.14 2.74 2.24
C SER A 387 4.62 2.77 3.69
N ALA A 388 3.83 2.29 4.65
CA ALA A 388 4.28 2.14 6.04
C ALA A 388 5.52 1.22 6.13
N ARG A 389 5.49 0.04 5.48
CA ARG A 389 6.63 -0.89 5.46
C ARG A 389 7.87 -0.32 4.80
N LEU A 390 7.72 0.42 3.70
CA LEU A 390 8.85 1.06 3.01
C LEU A 390 9.59 2.07 3.91
N ASN A 391 8.88 2.68 4.87
CA ASN A 391 9.42 3.61 5.85
C ASN A 391 9.82 2.92 7.18
N GLY A 392 9.82 1.59 7.25
CA GLY A 392 10.18 0.85 8.47
C GLY A 392 9.14 0.96 9.59
N ILE A 393 7.91 1.39 9.29
CA ILE A 393 6.87 1.62 10.29
C ILE A 393 6.06 0.34 10.48
N ASN A 394 5.78 -0.02 11.74
CA ASN A 394 4.88 -1.12 12.06
C ASN A 394 3.47 -0.84 11.48
N PRO A 395 2.96 -1.66 10.54
CA PRO A 395 1.71 -1.35 9.85
C PRO A 395 0.48 -1.39 10.77
N GLN A 396 0.50 -2.22 11.82
CA GLN A 396 -0.59 -2.30 12.79
C GLN A 396 -0.64 -1.06 13.67
N ARG A 397 0.50 -0.61 14.20
CA ARG A 397 0.57 0.64 14.97
C ARG A 397 0.12 1.84 14.12
N TYR A 398 0.61 1.95 12.89
CA TYR A 398 0.25 3.04 11.98
C TYR A 398 -1.23 3.04 11.63
N LEU A 399 -1.77 1.90 11.19
CA LEU A 399 -3.15 1.85 10.75
C LEU A 399 -4.13 2.05 11.92
N ARG A 400 -3.80 1.57 13.13
CA ARG A 400 -4.58 1.88 14.34
C ARG A 400 -4.63 3.38 14.60
N HIS A 401 -3.48 4.04 14.60
CA HIS A 401 -3.39 5.49 14.79
C HIS A 401 -4.23 6.26 13.78
N VAL A 402 -4.19 5.85 12.50
CA VAL A 402 -4.99 6.47 11.44
C VAL A 402 -6.48 6.21 11.67
N LEU A 403 -6.91 4.96 11.89
CA LEU A 403 -8.33 4.63 12.04
C LEU A 403 -8.96 5.29 13.27
N GLU A 404 -8.21 5.47 14.36
CA GLU A 404 -8.67 6.18 15.56
C GLU A 404 -8.96 7.69 15.32
N ARG A 405 -8.43 8.28 14.24
CA ARG A 405 -8.46 9.74 14.02
C ARG A 405 -9.15 10.16 12.74
N ILE A 406 -9.07 9.35 11.68
CA ILE A 406 -9.39 9.76 10.32
C ILE A 406 -10.84 10.21 10.15
N ALA A 407 -11.79 9.64 10.91
CA ALA A 407 -13.21 10.01 10.85
C ALA A 407 -13.45 11.48 11.24
N ASP A 408 -12.68 12.00 12.20
CA ASP A 408 -12.78 13.38 12.69
C ASP A 408 -11.69 14.30 12.12
N HIS A 409 -10.81 13.77 11.27
CA HIS A 409 -9.67 14.51 10.75
C HIS A 409 -10.09 15.38 9.56
N PRO A 410 -9.78 16.69 9.54
CA PRO A 410 -10.13 17.55 8.41
C PRO A 410 -9.52 17.05 7.10
N SER A 411 -10.35 16.93 6.07
CA SER A 411 -9.97 16.38 4.76
C SER A 411 -8.83 17.16 4.09
N ASN A 412 -8.79 18.49 4.29
CA ASN A 412 -7.72 19.36 3.80
C ASN A 412 -6.38 19.18 4.54
N ARG A 413 -6.36 18.45 5.66
CA ARG A 413 -5.16 18.13 6.44
C ARG A 413 -4.82 16.64 6.40
N ILE A 414 -5.40 15.87 5.48
CA ILE A 414 -5.19 14.41 5.37
C ILE A 414 -3.72 14.01 5.28
N ASP A 415 -2.88 14.90 4.72
CA ASP A 415 -1.44 14.70 4.59
C ASP A 415 -0.73 14.56 5.97
N GLU A 416 -1.32 15.06 7.05
CA GLU A 416 -0.81 14.87 8.42
C GLU A 416 -0.85 13.40 8.90
N LEU A 417 -1.66 12.57 8.25
CA LEU A 417 -1.81 11.15 8.52
C LEU A 417 -0.92 10.28 7.62
N LEU A 418 -0.08 10.87 6.76
CA LEU A 418 0.84 10.11 5.90
C LEU A 418 1.86 9.32 6.75
N PRO A 419 2.31 8.14 6.30
CA PRO A 419 3.14 7.26 7.12
C PRO A 419 4.38 7.95 7.69
N TRP A 420 5.14 8.65 6.86
CA TRP A 420 6.36 9.34 7.29
C TRP A 420 6.11 10.58 8.15
N VAL A 421 4.96 11.24 8.02
CA VAL A 421 4.58 12.37 8.88
C VAL A 421 4.24 11.87 10.28
N VAL A 422 3.46 10.79 10.36
CA VAL A 422 3.13 10.14 11.63
C VAL A 422 4.39 9.60 12.31
N ALA A 423 5.30 8.97 11.55
CA ALA A 423 6.55 8.46 12.10
C ALA A 423 7.45 9.56 12.67
N ALA A 424 7.53 10.72 12.00
CA ALA A 424 8.27 11.87 12.50
C ALA A 424 7.69 12.37 13.84
N LYS A 425 6.36 12.53 13.91
CA LYS A 425 5.67 12.93 15.16
C LYS A 425 5.96 11.98 16.32
N TRP A 426 5.89 10.67 16.10
CA TRP A 426 6.21 9.69 17.16
C TRP A 426 7.66 9.73 17.61
N ALA A 427 8.60 10.04 16.70
CA ALA A 427 10.00 10.17 17.05
C ALA A 427 10.25 11.43 17.89
N ASP A 428 9.53 12.52 17.61
CA ASP A 428 9.62 13.75 18.38
C ASP A 428 8.97 13.60 19.76
N GLU A 429 7.82 12.92 19.86
CA GLU A 429 7.15 12.57 21.13
C GLU A 429 8.06 11.71 22.03
N ALA A 430 8.70 10.67 21.48
CA ALA A 430 9.61 9.81 22.23
C ALA A 430 10.82 10.57 22.78
N LYS A 431 11.40 11.50 22.00
CA LYS A 431 12.50 12.36 22.45
C LYS A 431 12.07 13.33 23.55
N ALA A 432 10.83 13.82 23.50
CA ALA A 432 10.29 14.72 24.52
C ALA A 432 10.05 13.99 25.85
N GLU A 433 9.67 12.71 25.83
CA GLU A 433 9.54 11.86 27.02
C GLU A 433 10.89 11.46 27.64
N GLU A 434 11.97 11.40 26.83
CA GLU A 434 13.33 11.08 27.29
C GLU A 434 14.09 12.27 27.90
N LEU A 435 13.61 13.51 27.72
CA LEU A 435 14.16 14.68 28.42
C LEU A 435 13.67 14.66 29.88
N PRO A 436 14.55 14.45 30.88
CA PRO A 436 14.13 14.54 32.27
C PRO A 436 13.53 15.93 32.51
N LEU A 437 12.42 15.98 33.25
CA LEU A 437 11.87 17.20 33.83
C LEU A 437 12.99 17.88 34.65
N ALA A 438 13.76 18.74 33.99
CA ALA A 438 14.69 19.63 34.64
C ALA A 438 13.87 20.77 35.24
N ALA A 439 13.44 20.59 36.49
CA ALA A 439 13.11 21.64 37.43
C ALA A 439 13.25 21.09 38.86
#